data_AF-A0A836TTX4-F1
#
_entry.id   AF-A0A836TTX4-F1
#
_cell.length_a   1.000
_cell.length_b   1.000
_cell.length_c   1.000
_cell.angle_alpha   90.00
_cell.angle_beta   90.00
_cell.angle_gamma   90.00
#
_symmetry.space_group_name_H-M   'P 1'
#
loop_
_entity.id
_entity.type
_entity.pdbx_description
1 polymer ?
#
loop_
_entity_poly.entity_id
_entity_poly.type
_entity_poly.pdbx_seq_one_letter_code
_entity_poly.pdbx_strand_id
1 'polypeptide(L)'
;MSSSGHGTHEIMRATGKSKTCVWRWQERFMEEGVDGLLRDKTRPLGISPIADHRVREIVALTLAPPPHEATHWTLRAMASVAGVAASTVQTIWKAHGLVPHRFQQFKLSNDPRFVEKLHDIVGLYVSQPAHAVVLSID
;
A
#
# COMPACT_ATOMS: atom_id res chain seq x y z
N MET A 1 36.37 -6.55 -28.98
CA MET A 1 36.42 -7.88 -29.60
C MET A 1 36.39 -8.92 -28.49
N SER A 2 35.76 -10.09 -28.69
CA SER A 2 35.83 -11.19 -27.70
C SER A 2 37.24 -11.78 -27.70
N SER A 3 37.71 -12.32 -26.57
CA SER A 3 39.10 -12.80 -26.41
C SER A 3 39.47 -13.94 -27.37
N SER A 4 38.48 -14.67 -27.86
CA SER A 4 38.61 -15.74 -28.85
C SER A 4 38.28 -15.30 -30.28
N GLY A 5 38.20 -14.00 -30.57
CA GLY A 5 38.00 -13.46 -31.94
C GLY A 5 36.61 -13.66 -32.55
N HIS A 6 35.65 -14.19 -31.79
CA HIS A 6 34.29 -14.43 -32.27
C HIS A 6 33.55 -13.11 -32.46
N GLY A 7 32.96 -12.93 -33.65
CA GLY A 7 32.14 -11.77 -33.99
C GLY A 7 30.75 -11.83 -33.35
N THR A 8 30.04 -10.68 -33.29
CA THR A 8 28.68 -10.62 -32.69
C THR A 8 27.71 -11.64 -33.29
N HIS A 9 27.76 -11.89 -34.60
CA HIS A 9 26.89 -12.87 -35.27
C HIS A 9 27.15 -14.31 -34.83
N GLU A 10 28.40 -14.65 -34.56
CA GLU A 10 28.78 -15.97 -34.08
C GLU A 10 28.30 -16.18 -32.64
N ILE A 11 28.45 -15.16 -31.80
CA ILE A 11 27.93 -15.16 -30.42
C ILE A 11 26.39 -15.29 -30.42
N MET A 12 25.70 -14.60 -31.33
CA MET A 12 24.24 -14.76 -31.49
C MET A 12 23.86 -16.19 -31.86
N ARG A 13 24.58 -16.82 -32.80
CA ARG A 13 24.34 -18.20 -33.22
C ARG A 13 24.58 -19.19 -32.09
N ALA A 14 25.65 -19.01 -31.32
CA ALA A 14 26.02 -19.89 -30.22
C ALA A 14 25.08 -19.76 -29.01
N THR A 15 24.60 -18.55 -28.72
CA THR A 15 23.79 -18.29 -27.51
C THR A 15 22.27 -18.24 -27.79
N GLY A 16 21.86 -18.16 -29.06
CA GLY A 16 20.47 -17.94 -29.47
C GLY A 16 19.90 -16.58 -29.05
N LYS A 17 20.75 -15.65 -28.59
CA LYS A 17 20.34 -14.33 -28.13
C LYS A 17 20.31 -13.31 -29.26
N SER A 18 19.47 -12.30 -29.09
CA SER A 18 19.38 -11.18 -30.04
C SER A 18 20.67 -10.35 -30.04
N LYS A 19 20.95 -9.69 -31.17
CA LYS A 19 22.08 -8.76 -31.31
C LYS A 19 22.12 -7.72 -30.20
N THR A 20 20.96 -7.16 -29.84
CA THR A 20 20.82 -6.17 -28.77
C THR A 20 21.21 -6.72 -27.39
N CYS A 21 20.91 -7.99 -27.11
CA CYS A 21 21.34 -8.65 -25.87
C CYS A 21 22.87 -8.78 -25.83
N VAL A 22 23.47 -9.25 -26.93
CA VAL A 22 24.93 -9.43 -27.05
C VAL A 22 25.66 -8.10 -26.93
N TRP A 23 25.17 -7.04 -27.59
CA TRP A 23 25.75 -5.70 -27.47
C TRP A 23 25.70 -5.15 -26.04
N ARG A 24 24.57 -5.30 -25.34
CA ARG A 24 24.46 -4.87 -23.94
C ARG A 24 25.43 -5.60 -23.02
N TRP A 25 25.67 -6.90 -23.27
CA TRP A 25 26.67 -7.65 -22.50
C TRP A 25 28.09 -7.20 -22.83
N GLN A 26 28.41 -6.96 -24.10
CA GLN A 26 29.72 -6.47 -24.51
C GLN A 26 30.00 -5.07 -23.94
N GLU A 27 29.04 -4.16 -24.02
CA GLU A 27 29.11 -2.81 -23.44
C GLU A 27 29.35 -2.87 -21.92
N ARG A 28 28.54 -3.64 -21.19
CA ARG A 28 28.73 -3.82 -19.73
C ARG A 28 30.07 -4.44 -19.39
N PHE A 29 30.53 -5.42 -20.15
CA PHE A 29 31.83 -6.03 -19.93
C PHE A 29 32.98 -5.03 -20.14
N MET A 30 32.85 -4.13 -21.12
CA MET A 30 33.85 -3.09 -21.36
C MET A 30 33.89 -2.03 -20.24
N GLU A 31 32.74 -1.73 -19.62
CA GLU A 31 32.62 -0.72 -18.56
C GLU A 31 32.90 -1.27 -17.15
N GLU A 32 32.36 -2.45 -16.84
CA GLU A 32 32.25 -3.02 -15.50
C GLU A 32 32.99 -4.37 -15.38
N GLY A 33 33.60 -4.87 -16.45
CA GLY A 33 34.30 -6.15 -16.46
C GLY A 33 33.37 -7.36 -16.28
N VAL A 34 33.91 -8.46 -15.73
CA VAL A 34 33.14 -9.67 -15.43
C VAL A 34 32.03 -9.39 -14.41
N ASP A 35 32.27 -8.50 -13.44
CA ASP A 35 31.32 -8.17 -12.37
C ASP A 35 30.01 -7.59 -12.92
N GLY A 36 30.06 -6.85 -14.04
CA GLY A 36 28.88 -6.33 -14.74
C GLY A 36 28.00 -7.38 -15.44
N LEU A 37 28.46 -8.64 -15.49
CA LEU A 37 27.74 -9.77 -16.06
C LEU A 37 27.23 -10.77 -15.01
N LEU A 38 27.72 -10.70 -13.76
CA LEU A 38 27.33 -11.62 -12.69
C LEU A 38 25.90 -11.38 -12.17
N ARG A 39 25.31 -10.22 -12.51
CA ARG A 39 23.97 -9.82 -12.09
C ARG A 39 23.26 -9.03 -13.18
N ASP A 40 21.94 -9.12 -13.20
CA ASP A 40 21.14 -8.21 -13.99
C ASP A 40 21.27 -6.76 -13.48
N LYS A 41 21.32 -5.81 -14.41
CA LYS A 41 21.35 -4.38 -14.06
C LYS A 41 20.02 -4.02 -13.40
N THR A 42 20.09 -3.41 -12.23
CA THR A 42 18.91 -2.93 -11.52
C THR A 42 18.13 -2.02 -12.47
N ARG A 43 16.89 -2.42 -12.78
CA ARG A 43 15.98 -1.56 -13.54
C ARG A 43 15.56 -0.43 -12.62
N PRO A 44 15.88 0.84 -12.92
CA PRO A 44 15.34 1.94 -12.14
C PRO A 44 13.80 1.89 -12.22
N LEU A 45 13.13 2.20 -11.12
CA LEU A 45 11.67 2.24 -11.07
C LEU A 45 11.17 3.18 -12.17
N GLY A 46 10.25 2.70 -13.01
CA GLY A 46 9.77 3.46 -14.17
C GLY A 46 8.98 4.71 -13.80
N ILE A 47 8.51 4.82 -12.55
CA ILE A 47 7.78 5.96 -12.01
C ILE A 47 8.31 6.21 -10.60
N SER A 48 8.71 7.46 -10.32
CA SER A 48 9.13 7.86 -8.97
C SER A 48 7.97 7.64 -7.98
N PRO A 49 8.24 7.04 -6.80
CA PRO A 49 7.24 6.93 -5.75
C PRO A 49 6.65 8.29 -5.38
N ILE A 50 5.39 8.30 -4.93
CA ILE A 50 4.80 9.49 -4.33
C ILE A 50 5.64 9.93 -3.13
N ALA A 51 5.91 11.23 -3.02
CA ALA A 51 6.75 11.74 -1.95
C ALA A 51 6.13 11.46 -0.56
N ASP A 52 6.97 11.09 0.41
CA ASP A 52 6.53 10.68 1.76
C ASP A 52 5.61 11.70 2.46
N HIS A 53 5.83 12.99 2.21
CA HIS A 53 4.96 14.04 2.77
C HIS A 53 3.52 13.94 2.26
N ARG A 54 3.29 13.62 0.99
CA ARG A 54 1.94 13.39 0.45
C ARG A 54 1.34 12.10 0.97
N VAL A 55 2.14 11.05 1.20
CA VAL A 55 1.66 9.83 1.84
C VAL A 55 1.13 10.16 3.24
N ARG A 56 1.91 10.89 4.05
CA ARG A 56 1.51 11.31 5.40
C ARG A 56 0.23 12.14 5.39
N GLU A 57 0.10 13.05 4.44
CA GLU A 57 -1.11 13.88 4.29
C GLU A 57 -2.35 13.04 3.96
N ILE A 58 -2.25 12.09 3.02
CA ILE A 58 -3.35 11.18 2.68
C ILE A 58 -3.75 10.31 3.87
N VAL A 59 -2.76 9.80 4.63
CA VAL A 59 -3.01 9.02 5.85
C VAL A 59 -3.76 9.87 6.88
N ALA A 60 -3.29 11.09 7.16
CA ALA A 60 -3.93 12.00 8.11
C ALA A 60 -5.36 12.35 7.69
N LEU A 61 -5.58 12.65 6.40
CA LEU A 61 -6.91 12.96 5.86
C LEU A 61 -7.86 11.76 6.00
N THR A 62 -7.37 10.53 5.81
CA THR A 62 -8.16 9.31 5.95
C THR A 62 -8.71 9.11 7.36
N LEU A 63 -8.03 9.64 8.39
CA LEU A 63 -8.45 9.56 9.79
C LEU A 63 -9.48 10.61 10.19
N ALA A 64 -9.66 11.66 9.37
CA ALA A 64 -10.71 12.65 9.56
C ALA A 64 -12.02 12.17 8.88
N PRO A 65 -13.20 12.62 9.34
CA PRO A 65 -14.45 12.37 8.63
C PRO A 65 -14.39 12.94 7.21
N PRO A 66 -14.94 12.26 6.20
CA PRO A 66 -15.05 12.83 4.87
C PRO A 66 -15.91 14.11 4.88
N PRO A 67 -15.61 15.11 4.03
CA PRO A 67 -16.33 16.39 4.01
C PRO A 67 -17.73 16.32 3.38
N HIS A 68 -18.12 15.17 2.81
CA HIS A 68 -19.44 14.93 2.23
C HIS A 68 -20.30 14.13 3.22
N GLU A 69 -21.62 14.07 3.00
CA GLU A 69 -22.57 13.24 3.77
C GLU A 69 -22.33 11.73 3.56
N ALA A 70 -21.13 11.26 3.89
CA ALA A 70 -20.76 9.85 3.88
C ALA A 70 -20.24 9.45 5.26
N THR A 71 -20.54 8.22 5.64
CA THR A 71 -20.09 7.65 6.91
C THR A 71 -18.61 7.27 6.90
N HIS A 72 -18.00 7.11 5.72
CA HIS A 72 -16.61 6.69 5.57
C HIS A 72 -15.99 7.15 4.25
N TRP A 73 -14.66 7.21 4.20
CA TRP A 73 -13.95 7.48 2.95
C TRP A 73 -14.08 6.33 1.96
N THR A 74 -14.53 6.64 0.74
CA THR A 74 -14.34 5.73 -0.40
C THR A 74 -13.00 6.00 -1.09
N LEU A 75 -12.44 4.99 -1.75
CA LEU A 75 -11.19 5.13 -2.51
C LEU A 75 -11.26 6.28 -3.53
N ARG A 76 -12.38 6.40 -4.25
CA ARG A 76 -12.58 7.42 -5.28
C ARG A 76 -12.74 8.82 -4.68
N ALA A 77 -13.45 8.96 -3.56
CA ALA A 77 -13.58 10.24 -2.88
C ALA A 77 -12.23 10.73 -2.37
N MET A 78 -11.46 9.85 -1.69
CA MET A 78 -10.12 10.18 -1.22
C MET A 78 -9.19 10.54 -2.39
N ALA A 79 -9.22 9.77 -3.48
CA ALA A 79 -8.42 10.04 -4.68
C ALA A 79 -8.73 11.42 -5.30
N SER A 80 -10.02 11.77 -5.39
CA SER A 80 -10.46 13.06 -5.89
C SER A 80 -9.95 14.22 -5.03
N VAL A 81 -10.11 14.11 -3.69
CA VAL A 81 -9.66 15.15 -2.75
C VAL A 81 -8.13 15.26 -2.71
N ALA A 82 -7.42 14.14 -2.73
CA ALA A 82 -5.96 14.11 -2.67
C ALA A 82 -5.27 14.38 -4.02
N GLY A 83 -6.02 14.43 -5.13
CA GLY A 83 -5.48 14.67 -6.48
C GLY A 83 -4.54 13.55 -6.98
N VAL A 84 -4.80 12.30 -6.61
CA VAL A 84 -3.98 11.14 -7.00
C VAL A 84 -4.85 10.02 -7.58
N ALA A 85 -4.24 9.07 -8.27
CA ALA A 85 -4.95 7.90 -8.77
C ALA A 85 -5.52 7.05 -7.61
N ALA A 86 -6.68 6.44 -7.82
CA ALA A 86 -7.30 5.57 -6.81
C ALA A 86 -6.43 4.35 -6.44
N SER A 87 -5.62 3.83 -7.37
CA SER A 87 -4.64 2.78 -7.11
C SER A 87 -3.52 3.22 -6.15
N THR A 88 -3.13 4.49 -6.21
CA THR A 88 -2.16 5.09 -5.28
C THR A 88 -2.75 5.12 -3.87
N VAL A 89 -4.00 5.59 -3.72
CA VAL A 89 -4.70 5.58 -2.42
C VAL A 89 -4.82 4.16 -1.89
N GLN A 90 -5.23 3.20 -2.72
CA GLN A 90 -5.35 1.79 -2.33
C GLN A 90 -4.02 1.22 -1.85
N THR A 91 -2.92 1.55 -2.53
CA THR A 91 -1.57 1.09 -2.15
C THR A 91 -1.16 1.69 -0.81
N ILE A 92 -1.39 2.99 -0.60
CA ILE A 92 -1.12 3.67 0.67
C ILE A 92 -1.95 3.03 1.79
N TRP A 93 -3.27 2.88 1.61
CA TRP A 93 -4.13 2.28 2.63
C TRP A 93 -3.70 0.86 2.97
N LYS A 94 -3.37 0.03 1.98
CA LYS A 94 -2.87 -1.33 2.21
C LYS A 94 -1.55 -1.33 2.98
N ALA A 95 -0.61 -0.47 2.61
CA ALA A 95 0.69 -0.37 3.28
C ALA A 95 0.58 0.09 4.73
N HIS A 96 -0.43 0.91 5.04
CA HIS A 96 -0.68 1.45 6.39
C HIS A 96 -1.80 0.72 7.16
N GLY A 97 -2.35 -0.38 6.62
CA GLY A 97 -3.43 -1.13 7.28
C GLY A 97 -4.74 -0.34 7.46
N LEU A 98 -4.96 0.72 6.68
CA LEU A 98 -6.14 1.57 6.78
C LEU A 98 -7.34 0.90 6.13
N VAL A 99 -8.43 0.80 6.89
CA VAL A 99 -9.70 0.24 6.43
C VAL A 99 -10.83 1.21 6.78
N PRO A 100 -11.05 2.27 5.98
CA PRO A 100 -11.93 3.39 6.40
C PRO A 100 -13.38 2.98 6.65
N HIS A 101 -13.89 1.99 5.92
CA HIS A 101 -15.23 1.43 6.14
C HIS A 101 -15.36 0.62 7.44
N ARG A 102 -14.23 0.22 8.06
CA ARG A 102 -14.17 -0.46 9.37
C ARG A 102 -13.68 0.47 10.46
N PHE A 103 -13.48 1.75 10.17
CA PHE A 103 -13.12 2.72 11.19
C PHE A 103 -14.34 2.96 12.07
N GLN A 104 -14.54 2.06 13.04
CA GLN A 104 -15.48 2.27 14.10
C GLN A 104 -14.86 3.34 14.99
N GLN A 105 -15.43 4.54 14.98
CA GLN A 105 -15.21 5.46 16.08
C GLN A 105 -15.55 4.69 17.36
N PHE A 106 -14.53 4.36 18.17
CA PHE A 106 -14.79 3.99 19.54
C PHE A 106 -15.38 5.25 20.18
N LYS A 107 -16.72 5.31 20.25
CA LYS A 107 -17.43 6.37 20.93
C LYS A 107 -17.21 6.19 22.41
N LEU A 108 -16.09 6.69 22.92
CA LEU A 108 -15.97 6.98 24.33
C LEU A 108 -16.94 8.13 24.61
N SER A 109 -18.04 7.84 25.30
CA SER A 109 -18.94 8.90 25.74
C SER A 109 -18.20 9.82 26.70
N ASN A 110 -18.27 11.13 26.49
CA ASN A 110 -17.78 12.13 27.44
C ASN A 110 -18.72 12.32 28.65
N ASP A 111 -19.71 11.45 28.82
CA ASP A 111 -20.59 11.45 29.99
C ASP A 111 -19.77 11.18 31.26
N PRO A 112 -19.79 12.07 32.27
CA PRO A 112 -19.10 11.84 33.54
C PRO A 112 -19.50 10.52 34.23
N ARG A 113 -20.70 10.00 33.93
CA ARG A 113 -21.22 8.72 34.44
C ARG A 113 -21.09 7.55 33.46
N PHE A 114 -20.25 7.67 32.43
CA PHE A 114 -20.09 6.63 31.40
C PHE A 114 -19.76 5.26 32.00
N VAL A 115 -18.85 5.22 32.98
CA VAL A 115 -18.42 3.97 33.63
C VAL A 115 -19.58 3.33 34.40
N GLU A 116 -20.35 4.12 35.15
CA GLU A 116 -21.53 3.63 35.89
C GLU A 116 -22.57 3.03 34.93
N LYS A 117 -22.92 3.76 33.86
CA LYS A 117 -23.88 3.28 32.85
C LYS A 117 -23.37 2.05 32.11
N LEU A 118 -22.07 1.99 31.83
CA LEU A 118 -21.45 0.81 31.21
C LEU A 118 -21.55 -0.39 32.14
N HIS A 119 -21.29 -0.21 33.43
CA HIS A 119 -21.45 -1.27 34.43
C HIS A 119 -22.91 -1.75 34.54
N ASP A 120 -23.88 -0.85 34.49
CA ASP A 120 -25.31 -1.22 34.48
C ASP A 120 -25.64 -2.08 33.27
N ILE A 121 -25.17 -1.70 32.07
CA ILE A 121 -25.39 -2.46 30.83
C ILE A 121 -24.69 -3.82 30.88
N VAL A 122 -23.43 -3.88 31.31
CA VAL A 122 -22.70 -5.14 31.47
C VAL A 122 -23.36 -6.03 32.53
N GLY A 123 -23.89 -5.42 33.60
CA GLY A 123 -24.66 -6.10 34.64
C GLY A 123 -25.88 -6.83 34.10
N LEU A 124 -26.52 -6.31 33.03
CA LEU A 124 -27.61 -7.01 32.34
C LEU A 124 -27.17 -8.31 31.66
N TYR A 125 -25.92 -8.39 31.19
CA TYR A 125 -25.36 -9.60 30.57
C TYR A 125 -24.79 -10.59 31.59
N VAL A 126 -24.22 -10.10 32.69
CA VAL A 126 -23.54 -10.93 33.70
C VAL A 126 -24.53 -11.46 34.75
N SER A 127 -25.52 -10.67 35.14
CA SER A 127 -26.51 -11.03 36.16
C SER A 127 -27.88 -10.46 35.77
N GLN A 128 -28.48 -11.08 34.75
CA GLN A 128 -29.74 -10.63 34.17
C GLN A 128 -30.88 -10.67 35.22
N PRO A 129 -31.56 -9.53 35.49
CA PRO A 129 -32.71 -9.51 36.39
C PRO A 129 -33.85 -10.38 35.86
N ALA A 130 -34.71 -10.86 36.76
CA ALA A 130 -35.92 -11.57 36.37
C ALA A 130 -36.77 -10.70 35.42
N HIS A 131 -37.12 -11.27 34.25
CA HIS A 131 -37.88 -10.62 33.18
C HIS A 131 -37.16 -9.52 32.37
N ALA A 132 -35.83 -9.39 32.45
CA ALA A 132 -35.10 -8.50 31.54
C ALA A 132 -35.02 -9.10 30.12
N VAL A 133 -35.09 -8.25 29.09
CA VAL A 133 -34.88 -8.62 27.69
C VAL A 133 -33.80 -7.72 27.11
N VAL A 134 -32.77 -8.30 26.51
CA VAL A 134 -31.70 -7.55 25.84
C VAL A 134 -31.85 -7.77 24.33
N LEU A 135 -32.11 -6.70 23.59
CA LEU A 135 -32.07 -6.71 22.12
C LEU A 135 -30.73 -6.16 21.64
N SER A 136 -30.05 -6.93 20.79
CA SER A 136 -28.93 -6.46 19.99
C SER A 136 -29.40 -6.35 18.54
N ILE A 137 -29.05 -5.24 17.89
CA ILE A 137 -29.36 -4.96 16.49
C ILE A 137 -28.02 -4.71 15.81
N ASP A 138 -27.79 -5.40 14.70
CA ASP A 138 -26.64 -5.22 13.80
C ASP A 138 -27.02 -4.27 12.66
#